data_AF-A0A842WBM6-F1
#
_entry.id   AF-A0A842WBM6-F1
#
_cell.length_a   1.000
_cell.length_b   1.000
_cell.length_c   1.000
_cell.angle_alpha   90.00
_cell.angle_beta   90.00
_cell.angle_gamma   90.00
#
_symmetry.space_group_name_H-M   'P 1'
#
loop_
_entity.id
_entity.type
_entity.pdbx_description
1 polymer ?
#
loop_
_entity_poly.entity_id
_entity_poly.type
_entity_poly.pdbx_seq_one_letter_code
_entity_poly.pdbx_strand_id
1 'polypeptide(L)' 'MKCEICKKKIGETFLKKILGTVIKDEKGKKHTICFECQKKFKTKEEILKKL' A
#
# COMPACT_ATOMS: atom_id res chain seq x y z
N MET A 1 -7.40 6.28 5.11
CA MET A 1 -6.16 6.39 4.31
C MET A 1 -6.46 6.15 2.82
N LYS A 2 -5.57 6.55 1.90
CA LYS A 2 -5.69 6.21 0.47
C LYS A 2 -4.50 5.33 0.05
N CYS A 3 -4.74 4.41 -0.88
CA CYS A 3 -3.68 3.66 -1.53
C CYS A 3 -2.93 4.58 -2.49
N GLU A 4 -1.61 4.56 -2.47
CA GLU A 4 -0.83 5.44 -3.35
C GLU A 4 -0.86 4.99 -4.81
N ILE A 5 -0.98 3.68 -5.07
CA ILE A 5 -1.07 3.13 -6.43
C ILE A 5 -2.45 3.41 -7.06
N CYS A 6 -3.53 2.98 -6.39
CA CYS A 6 -4.87 3.01 -6.99
C CYS A 6 -5.73 4.18 -6.50
N LYS A 7 -5.22 5.02 -5.59
CA LYS A 7 -5.92 6.17 -4.97
C LYS A 7 -7.25 5.85 -4.28
N LYS A 8 -7.63 4.56 -4.21
CA LYS A 8 -8.80 4.06 -3.47
C LYS A 8 -8.61 4.27 -1.98
N LYS A 9 -9.73 4.45 -1.27
CA LYS A 9 -9.74 4.55 0.19
C LYS A 9 -9.41 3.17 0.78
N ILE A 10 -8.37 3.12 1.61
CA ILE A 10 -8.02 1.93 2.38
C ILE A 10 -8.92 1.90 3.59
N GLY A 11 -9.68 0.80 3.71
CA GLY A 11 -10.51 0.51 4.86
C GLY A 11 -9.69 0.05 6.06
N GLU A 12 -10.35 0.00 7.21
CA GLU A 12 -9.77 -0.38 8.49
C GLU A 12 -10.53 -1.62 8.98
N THR A 13 -9.84 -2.56 9.63
CA THR A 13 -10.50 -3.68 10.31
C THR A 13 -11.17 -3.19 11.59
N PHE A 14 -12.01 -4.02 12.19
CA PHE A 14 -12.61 -3.77 13.51
C PHE A 14 -11.57 -3.39 14.58
N LEU A 15 -10.34 -3.92 14.47
CA LEU A 15 -9.20 -3.60 15.33
C LEU A 15 -8.46 -2.31 14.95
N LYS A 16 -9.07 -1.43 14.13
CA LYS A 16 -8.46 -0.20 13.60
C LYS A 16 -7.13 -0.41 12.86
N LYS A 17 -6.87 -1.62 12.35
CA LYS A 17 -5.69 -1.91 11.52
C LYS A 17 -6.04 -1.65 10.06
N ILE A 18 -5.10 -1.07 9.31
CA ILE A 18 -5.30 -0.84 7.87
C ILE A 18 -5.46 -2.16 7.11
N LEU A 19 -6.37 -2.20 6.14
CA LEU A 19 -6.51 -3.31 5.19
C LEU A 19 -5.51 -3.15 4.04
N GLY A 20 -4.23 -3.28 4.38
CA GLY A 20 -3.14 -3.08 3.43
C GLY A 20 -1.75 -3.23 4.06
N THR A 21 -0.75 -2.82 3.31
CA THR A 21 0.65 -2.79 3.74
C THR A 21 1.22 -1.39 3.61
N VAL A 22 2.25 -1.10 4.41
CA VAL A 22 3.03 0.14 4.29
C VAL A 22 4.43 -0.26 3.86
N ILE A 23 4.83 0.16 2.66
CA ILE A 23 6.19 -0.04 2.19
C ILE A 23 7.01 1.25 2.35
N LYS A 24 8.33 1.09 2.51
CA LYS A 24 9.26 2.22 2.52
C LYS A 24 10.09 2.25 1.24
N ASP A 25 10.15 3.42 0.63
CA ASP A 25 11.05 3.71 -0.49
C ASP A 25 12.50 3.87 -0.04
N GLU A 26 13.43 3.87 -1.00
CA GLU A 26 14.86 4.15 -0.73
C GLU A 26 15.09 5.52 -0.08
N LYS A 27 14.19 6.48 -0.35
CA LYS A 27 14.18 7.81 0.28
C LYS A 27 13.56 7.82 1.69
N GLY A 28 13.16 6.67 2.22
CA GLY A 28 12.53 6.53 3.54
C GLY A 28 11.06 6.96 3.61
N LYS A 29 10.45 7.36 2.47
CA LYS A 29 9.02 7.69 2.41
C LYS A 29 8.17 6.44 2.60
N LYS A 30 7.10 6.56 3.40
CA LYS A 30 6.15 5.48 3.70
C LYS A 30 4.98 5.57 2.74
N HIS A 31 4.81 4.56 1.92
CA HIS A 31 3.72 4.46 0.95
C HIS A 31 2.71 3.43 1.44
N THR A 32 1.45 3.85 1.55
CA THR A 32 0.37 2.97 2.00
C THR A 32 -0.27 2.31 0.78
N ILE A 33 -0.32 0.99 0.78
CA ILE A 33 -0.77 0.17 -0.34
C ILE A 33 -1.97 -0.68 0.12
N CYS A 34 -3.06 -0.67 -0.63
CA CYS A 34 -4.22 -1.51 -0.30
C CYS A 34 -3.93 -3.00 -0.55
N PHE A 35 -4.69 -3.87 0.12
CA PHE A 35 -4.59 -5.32 -0.07
C PHE A 35 -4.74 -5.77 -1.53
N GLU A 36 -5.62 -5.13 -2.31
CA GLU A 36 -5.77 -5.43 -3.76
C GLU A 36 -4.46 -5.18 -4.53
N CYS A 37 -3.82 -4.03 -4.30
CA CYS A 37 -2.57 -3.67 -4.94
C CYS A 37 -1.41 -4.57 -4.47
N GLN A 38 -1.34 -4.89 -3.18
CA GLN A 38 -0.36 -5.85 -2.65
C GLN A 38 -0.56 -7.26 -3.23
N LYS A 39 -1.81 -7.69 -3.47
CA LYS A 39 -2.09 -9.00 -4.08
C LYS A 39 -1.72 -9.01 -5.57
N LYS A 40 -1.84 -7.87 -6.25
CA LYS A 40 -1.50 -7.69 -7.67
C LYS A 40 0.01 -7.58 -7.90
N PHE A 41 0.73 -6.92 -7.00
CA PHE A 41 2.19 -6.73 -7.06
C PHE A 41 2.82 -7.44 -5.87
N LYS A 42 3.36 -8.64 -6.12
CA LYS A 42 3.91 -9.49 -5.05
C LYS A 42 5.25 -8.98 -4.53
N THR A 43 6.00 -8.25 -5.37
CA THR A 43 7.33 -7.75 -5.02
C THR A 43 7.32 -6.27 -4.67
N LYS A 44 8.23 -5.88 -3.78
CA LYS A 44 8.42 -4.47 -3.40
C LYS A 44 8.78 -3.62 -4.62
N GLU A 45 9.63 -4.13 -5.50
CA GLU A 45 10.09 -3.42 -6.70
C GLU A 45 8.96 -3.10 -7.68
N GLU A 46 8.01 -4.02 -7.87
CA GLU A 46 6.84 -3.78 -8.72
C GLU A 46 5.90 -2.71 -8.15
N ILE A 47 5.77 -2.66 -6.82
CA ILE A 47 4.99 -1.64 -6.13
C ILE A 47 5.68 -0.28 -6.29
N LEU A 48 7.01 -0.22 -6.09
CA LEU A 48 7.84 0.98 -6.26
C LEU A 48 7.76 1.54 -7.69
N LYS A 49 7.77 0.68 -8.72
CA LYS A 49 7.62 1.10 -10.12
C LYS A 49 6.26 1.75 -10.45
N LYS A 50 5.25 1.59 -9.58
CA LYS A 50 3.89 2.10 -9.78
C LYS A 50 3.47 3.21 -8.82
N LEU A 51 4.38 3.62 -7.93
CA LEU A 51 4.23 4.78 -7.05
C LEU A 51 4.66 6.06 -7.78
#